data_AF-K4KA80-F1
#
_entry.id   AF-K4KA80-F1
#
_cell.length_a   1.000
_cell.length_b   1.000
_cell.length_c   1.000
_cell.angle_alpha   90.00
_cell.angle_beta   90.00
_cell.angle_gamma   90.00
#
_symmetry.space_group_name_H-M   'P 1'
#
loop_
_entity.id
_entity.type
_entity.pdbx_description
1 polymer ?
#
loop_
_entity_poly.entity_id
_entity_poly.type
_entity_poly.pdbx_seq_one_letter_code
_entity_poly.pdbx_strand_id
1 'polypeptide(L)'
;KVYDWFEERLEIQAIADDITSKYVPPHVNIFYCLGGITLTCFLVQVATGFAMTFYYRPTVTEAFTSVHYIMTEANFGWLIRSVHRWSAS
;
A
#
# COMPACT_ATOMS: atom_id res chain seq x y z
N LYS A 1 -27.32 -3.64 -17.88
CA LYS A 1 -26.94 -4.99 -18.38
C LYS A 1 -25.76 -5.59 -17.63
N VAL A 2 -24.55 -4.98 -17.65
CA VAL A 2 -23.41 -5.50 -16.86
C VAL A 2 -23.62 -5.27 -15.36
N TYR A 3 -24.07 -4.07 -14.98
CA TYR A 3 -24.42 -3.75 -13.59
C TYR A 3 -25.47 -4.71 -13.03
N ASP A 4 -26.63 -4.83 -13.68
CA ASP A 4 -27.72 -5.71 -13.23
C ASP A 4 -27.29 -7.18 -13.05
N TRP A 5 -26.36 -7.67 -13.90
CA TRP A 5 -25.82 -9.03 -13.78
C TRP A 5 -24.99 -9.22 -12.51
N PHE A 6 -24.19 -8.22 -12.14
CA PHE A 6 -23.40 -8.21 -10.92
C PHE A 6 -24.28 -7.98 -9.69
N GLU A 7 -25.26 -7.11 -9.80
CA GLU A 7 -26.20 -6.81 -8.72
C GLU A 7 -26.97 -8.07 -8.31
N GLU A 8 -27.49 -8.82 -9.28
CA GLU A 8 -28.20 -10.08 -9.04
C GLU A 8 -27.33 -11.15 -8.32
N ARG A 9 -26.00 -11.04 -8.40
CA ARG A 9 -25.07 -12.08 -7.90
C ARG A 9 -24.29 -11.68 -6.66
N LEU A 10 -23.97 -10.39 -6.53
CA LEU A 10 -23.07 -9.84 -5.52
C LEU A 10 -23.75 -8.83 -4.60
N GLU A 11 -24.98 -8.42 -4.89
CA GLU A 11 -25.75 -7.45 -4.09
C GLU A 11 -24.94 -6.15 -3.82
N ILE A 12 -24.40 -5.56 -4.89
CA ILE A 12 -23.49 -4.40 -4.81
C ILE A 12 -24.23 -3.18 -4.24
N GLN A 13 -25.52 -3.04 -4.50
CA GLN A 13 -26.35 -1.97 -3.95
C GLN A 13 -26.38 -2.01 -2.42
N ALA A 14 -26.45 -3.20 -1.80
CA ALA A 14 -26.45 -3.33 -0.35
C ALA A 14 -25.13 -2.81 0.28
N ILE A 15 -24.00 -3.05 -0.40
CA ILE A 15 -22.68 -2.53 0.01
C ILE A 15 -22.67 -1.00 -0.11
N ALA A 16 -23.20 -0.46 -1.21
CA ALA A 16 -23.27 0.99 -1.42
C ALA A 16 -24.15 1.68 -0.36
N ASP A 17 -25.30 1.09 -0.03
CA ASP A 17 -26.22 1.61 0.99
C ASP A 17 -25.58 1.57 2.39
N ASP A 18 -24.87 0.49 2.75
CA ASP A 18 -24.15 0.42 4.03
C ASP A 18 -23.07 1.51 4.15
N ILE A 19 -22.26 1.71 3.11
CA ILE A 19 -21.19 2.72 3.11
C ILE A 19 -21.78 4.14 3.20
N THR A 20 -22.81 4.44 2.41
CA THR A 20 -23.39 5.80 2.35
C THR A 20 -24.21 6.16 3.59
N SER A 21 -24.68 5.16 4.34
CA SER A 21 -25.43 5.38 5.59
C SER A 21 -24.57 5.85 6.78
N LYS A 22 -23.23 5.76 6.70
CA LYS A 22 -22.34 6.11 7.81
C LYS A 22 -22.09 7.62 7.89
N TYR A 23 -22.14 8.16 9.10
CA TYR A 23 -21.80 9.56 9.40
C TYR A 23 -20.68 9.67 10.42
N VAL A 24 -19.95 10.79 10.38
CA VAL A 24 -18.82 11.07 11.28
C VAL A 24 -19.29 12.00 12.41
N PRO A 25 -19.12 11.63 13.70
CA PRO A 25 -19.51 12.47 14.83
C PRO A 25 -18.72 13.80 14.92
N PRO A 26 -19.29 14.88 15.49
CA PRO A 26 -18.64 16.20 15.55
C PRO A 26 -17.35 16.26 16.38
N HIS A 27 -17.13 15.32 17.30
CA HIS A 27 -15.94 15.28 18.16
C HIS A 27 -14.72 14.64 17.47
N VAL A 28 -14.88 14.10 16.26
CA VAL A 28 -13.77 13.54 15.49
C VAL A 28 -12.85 14.70 15.06
N ASN A 29 -11.61 14.64 15.52
CA ASN A 29 -10.57 15.62 15.23
C ASN A 29 -9.45 14.99 14.40
N ILE A 30 -8.44 15.79 14.04
CA ILE A 30 -7.33 15.36 13.16
C ILE A 30 -6.57 14.13 13.66
N PHE A 31 -6.53 13.88 14.97
CA PHE A 31 -5.80 12.74 15.52
C PHE A 31 -6.45 11.39 15.20
N TYR A 32 -7.74 11.36 14.89
CA TYR A 32 -8.42 10.14 14.43
C TYR A 32 -7.88 9.67 13.07
N CYS A 33 -7.24 10.55 12.28
CA CYS A 33 -6.62 10.20 11.01
C CYS A 33 -5.28 9.45 11.18
N LEU A 34 -4.66 9.43 12.37
CA LEU A 34 -3.36 8.79 12.59
C LEU A 34 -3.39 7.29 12.27
N GLY A 35 -4.50 6.60 12.57
CA GLY A 35 -4.69 5.20 12.18
C GLY A 35 -4.72 5.01 10.66
N GLY A 36 -5.42 5.88 9.94
CA GLY A 36 -5.46 5.87 8.47
C GLY A 36 -4.12 6.20 7.82
N ILE A 37 -3.35 7.13 8.41
CA ILE A 37 -1.98 7.44 7.97
C ILE A 37 -1.08 6.21 8.16
N THR A 38 -1.20 5.51 9.30
CA THR A 38 -0.45 4.28 9.56
C THR A 38 -0.76 3.20 8.53
N LEU A 39 -2.05 2.98 8.22
CA LEU A 39 -2.47 2.05 7.18
C LEU A 39 -1.90 2.44 5.80
N THR A 40 -1.88 3.74 5.48
CA THR A 40 -1.33 4.24 4.22
C THR A 40 0.17 3.95 4.12
N CYS A 41 0.94 4.22 5.19
CA CYS A 41 2.35 3.85 5.26
C CYS A 41 2.55 2.35 5.07
N PHE A 42 1.72 1.51 5.69
CA PHE A 42 1.78 0.06 5.50
C PHE A 42 1.54 -0.35 4.04
N LEU A 43 0.55 0.23 3.36
CA LEU A 43 0.30 -0.05 1.94
C LEU A 43 1.51 0.35 1.06
N VAL A 44 2.16 1.48 1.37
CA VAL A 44 3.42 1.89 0.73
C VAL A 44 4.52 0.84 0.98
N GLN A 45 4.63 0.30 2.20
CA GLN A 45 5.59 -0.76 2.53
C GLN A 45 5.33 -2.04 1.73
N VAL A 46 4.08 -2.49 1.63
CA VAL A 46 3.74 -3.69 0.86
C VAL A 46 4.11 -3.51 -0.61
N ALA A 47 3.75 -2.37 -1.22
CA ALA A 47 4.04 -2.11 -2.62
C ALA A 47 5.55 -2.02 -2.90
N THR A 48 6.27 -1.20 -2.13
CA THR A 48 7.72 -0.96 -2.33
C THR A 48 8.56 -2.16 -1.90
N GLY A 49 8.18 -2.85 -0.83
CA GLY A 49 8.83 -4.06 -0.34
C GLY A 49 8.68 -5.20 -1.34
N PHE A 50 7.46 -5.43 -1.84
CA PHE A 50 7.21 -6.41 -2.89
C PHE A 50 8.07 -6.12 -4.14
N ALA A 51 8.13 -4.87 -4.59
CA ALA A 51 8.99 -4.49 -5.72
C ALA A 51 10.47 -4.84 -5.50
N MET A 52 11.00 -4.65 -4.28
CA MET A 52 12.40 -5.01 -3.99
C MET A 52 12.65 -6.52 -3.95
N THR A 53 11.64 -7.36 -3.70
CA THR A 53 11.81 -8.82 -3.73
C THR A 53 12.21 -9.37 -5.10
N PHE A 54 11.92 -8.64 -6.18
CA PHE A 54 12.37 -9.02 -7.53
C PHE A 54 13.89 -8.89 -7.74
N TYR A 55 14.57 -8.08 -6.91
CA TYR A 55 15.99 -7.75 -7.10
C TYR A 55 16.86 -8.16 -5.92
N TYR A 56 16.33 -8.13 -4.70
CA TYR A 56 17.09 -8.46 -3.50
C TYR A 56 17.43 -9.96 -3.44
N ARG A 57 18.70 -10.27 -3.15
CA ARG A 57 19.19 -11.65 -3.01
C ARG A 57 19.55 -11.94 -1.55
N PRO A 58 18.80 -12.80 -0.84
CA PRO A 58 18.99 -13.04 0.59
C PRO A 58 20.14 -14.03 0.87
N THR A 59 21.34 -13.75 0.37
CA THR A 59 22.56 -14.53 0.63
C THR A 59 23.65 -13.64 1.20
N VAL A 60 24.51 -14.16 2.09
CA VAL A 60 25.58 -13.37 2.73
C VAL A 60 26.53 -12.75 1.68
N THR A 61 26.74 -13.46 0.57
CA THR A 61 27.61 -13.05 -0.53
C THR A 61 26.99 -11.99 -1.44
N GLU A 62 25.66 -11.95 -1.60
CA GLU A 62 24.99 -11.11 -2.60
C GLU A 62 24.04 -10.06 -2.00
N ALA A 63 23.76 -10.08 -0.71
CA ALA A 63 22.82 -9.15 -0.08
C ALA A 63 23.23 -7.68 -0.30
N PHE A 64 24.51 -7.36 -0.12
CA PHE A 64 24.99 -5.99 -0.34
C PHE A 64 25.01 -5.60 -1.82
N THR A 65 25.50 -6.48 -2.69
CA THR A 65 25.61 -6.21 -4.14
C THR A 65 24.24 -6.09 -4.80
N SER A 66 23.24 -6.88 -4.37
CA SER A 66 21.86 -6.76 -4.84
C SER A 66 21.19 -5.45 -4.39
N VAL A 67 21.45 -4.97 -3.17
CA VAL A 67 20.99 -3.64 -2.74
C VAL A 67 21.70 -2.51 -3.51
N HIS A 68 23.00 -2.65 -3.78
CA HIS A 68 23.72 -1.70 -4.62
C HIS A 68 23.12 -1.63 -6.02
N TYR A 69 22.82 -2.78 -6.63
CA TYR A 69 22.14 -2.86 -7.93
C TYR A 69 20.79 -2.14 -7.91
N ILE A 70 19.96 -2.33 -6.88
CA ILE A 70 18.70 -1.59 -6.72
C ILE A 70 18.94 -0.08 -6.71
N MET A 71 20.01 0.39 -6.07
CA MET A 71 20.28 1.82 -5.94
C MET A 71 20.87 2.47 -7.19
N THR A 72 21.65 1.74 -8.00
CA THR A 72 22.42 2.34 -9.12
C THR A 72 21.93 1.92 -10.50
N GLU A 73 21.45 0.68 -10.65
CA GLU A 73 21.14 0.10 -11.97
C GLU A 73 19.64 -0.05 -12.22
N ALA A 74 18.87 -0.39 -11.19
CA ALA A 74 17.43 -0.59 -11.35
C ALA A 74 16.71 0.75 -11.61
N ASN A 75 15.88 0.80 -12.65
CA ASN A 75 15.08 2.00 -12.96
C ASN A 75 14.23 2.41 -11.75
N PHE A 76 14.43 3.64 -11.27
CA PHE A 76 13.80 4.17 -10.05
C PHE A 76 14.06 3.38 -8.76
N GLY A 77 14.99 2.43 -8.74
CA GLY A 77 15.22 1.59 -7.56
C GLY A 77 15.74 2.40 -6.36
N TRP A 78 16.51 3.47 -6.58
CA TRP A 78 16.90 4.42 -5.53
C TRP A 78 15.69 5.08 -4.85
N LEU A 79 14.66 5.42 -5.63
CA LEU A 79 13.45 6.05 -5.15
C LEU A 79 12.63 5.04 -4.34
N ILE A 80 12.40 3.84 -4.89
CA ILE A 80 11.66 2.77 -4.22
C ILE A 80 12.29 2.41 -2.88
N ARG A 81 13.62 2.17 -2.84
CA ARG A 81 14.31 1.84 -1.60
C ARG A 81 14.29 2.99 -0.59
N SER A 82 14.41 4.24 -1.06
CA SER A 82 14.35 5.41 -0.16
C SER A 82 12.96 5.59 0.43
N VAL A 83 11.90 5.47 -0.38
CA VAL A 83 10.50 5.54 0.07
C VAL A 83 10.21 4.43 1.08
N HIS A 84 10.64 3.19 0.81
CA HIS A 84 10.50 2.06 1.74
C HIS A 84 11.14 2.38 3.10
N ARG A 85 12.36 2.92 3.11
CA ARG A 85 13.04 3.32 4.35
C ARG A 85 12.30 4.44 5.10
N TRP A 86 11.97 5.53 4.42
CA TRP A 86 11.36 6.71 5.05
C TRP A 86 9.96 6.43 5.56
N SER A 87 9.15 5.68 4.81
CA SER A 87 7.78 5.33 5.21
C SER A 87 7.73 4.27 6.33
N ALA A 88 8.87 3.72 6.76
CA ALA A 88 8.95 2.75 7.86
C ALA A 88 9.39 3.40 9.19
N SER A 89 9.88 4.64 9.14
CA SER A 89 10.35 5.40 10.31
C SER A 89 9.17 5.95 11.10
#